data_AF-A0A957YIX6-F1
#
_entry.id   AF-A0A957YIX6-F1
#
_cell.length_a   1.000
_cell.length_b   1.000
_cell.length_c   1.000
_cell.angle_alpha   90.00
_cell.angle_beta   90.00
_cell.angle_gamma   90.00
#
_symmetry.space_group_name_H-M   'P 1'
#
loop_
_entity.id
_entity.type
_entity.pdbx_description
1 polymer ?
#
loop_
_entity_poly.entity_id
_entity_poly.type
_entity_poly.pdbx_seq_one_letter_code
_entity_poly.pdbx_strand_id
1 'polypeptide(L)'
;MLTPGQKLFEFEIVRQLGQGGFAAVFEAVDLLLDRKVAIKQLHLKRVHDKKSIQRFIQEARINAALEHPNVVSLYGLRVEKERFYMIMEYLPGGTLQSLLNKQGKLPIEQAVNLTIGICEGLAKFHEKGVIHRDIKPENILLTADGRPKIIDFGIAHVPEAIGGLGITEVGFQPSTLICSSPEQVRGEKLDPRSDVYQIGEVLYYMLAGEHYINLAKLEGEALTSAGTNKIRSQAKLYHLLERAICEEMPDGLKTLWREVGALAGAVEDALSKNKQNRYKDAAEFAAALKTLSINTTPVSDEADHHYLKDAKTYNKRGLAHVSTRNYEQAIIDYNQAIELDPQYAEAYNNRSTAHLLMGNYAQAVTDCTRALKYATDFVAAYVNRGIAYTGLRDYARARADYSKALELDPDNVYAYFNRGNTYIWMGSNEEAIGDYNQAIALDPEFVAAYVNRGVAYSESKNYKLALVDFNKAIALNKDYVYAYYNRANLQREFRQYEAAIADYGKVIELNPEHPHAYENRGDSYAAIGDEDHATDDYTRIMSQISTIHPKRLSVAHSMIMPAMPLNFLKRK
;
A
#
# COMPACT_ATOMS: atom_id res chain seq x y z
N MET A 1 -7.46 -2.10 38.81
CA MET A 1 -6.21 -1.46 38.33
C MET A 1 -5.78 -0.44 39.38
N LEU A 2 -4.53 0.03 39.34
CA LEU A 2 -4.09 1.11 40.21
C LEU A 2 -4.84 2.41 39.87
N THR A 3 -5.12 3.25 40.86
CA THR A 3 -5.83 4.53 40.68
C THR A 3 -4.97 5.73 41.11
N PRO A 4 -5.15 6.92 40.50
CA PRO A 4 -4.49 8.15 40.97
C PRO A 4 -4.69 8.38 42.48
N GLY A 5 -3.63 8.79 43.18
CA GLY A 5 -3.60 8.99 44.63
C GLY A 5 -3.49 7.70 45.46
N GLN A 6 -3.53 6.52 44.83
CA GLN A 6 -3.32 5.27 45.54
C GLN A 6 -1.85 5.16 45.98
N LYS A 7 -1.63 4.77 47.24
CA LYS A 7 -0.31 4.36 47.73
C LYS A 7 -0.05 2.88 47.42
N LEU A 8 1.11 2.60 46.87
CA LEU A 8 1.60 1.27 46.54
C LEU A 8 3.07 1.19 47.00
N PHE A 9 3.33 0.46 48.09
CA PHE A 9 4.62 0.49 48.78
C PHE A 9 5.02 1.93 49.18
N GLU A 10 6.24 2.36 48.83
CA GLU A 10 6.75 3.73 48.95
C GLU A 10 6.26 4.70 47.85
N PHE A 11 5.47 4.22 46.90
CA PHE A 11 5.07 5.00 45.72
C PHE A 11 3.65 5.54 45.83
N GLU A 12 3.45 6.78 45.39
CA GLU A 12 2.12 7.35 45.15
C GLU A 12 1.84 7.38 43.64
N ILE A 13 0.74 6.76 43.22
CA ILE A 13 0.35 6.70 41.81
C ILE A 13 -0.19 8.05 41.35
N VAL A 14 0.44 8.64 40.33
CA VAL A 14 0.02 9.92 39.77
C VAL A 14 -1.05 9.70 38.70
N ARG A 15 -0.73 8.90 37.68
CA ARG A 15 -1.63 8.61 36.56
C ARG A 15 -1.19 7.38 35.78
N GLN A 16 -2.08 6.86 34.96
CA GLN A 16 -1.75 5.82 33.98
C GLN A 16 -1.07 6.45 32.77
N LEU A 17 0.07 5.89 32.36
CA LEU A 17 0.84 6.30 31.17
C LEU A 17 0.45 5.50 29.94
N GLY A 18 0.10 4.22 30.10
CA GLY A 18 -0.28 3.36 28.98
C GLY A 18 -0.84 2.01 29.42
N GLN A 19 -1.43 1.29 28.46
CA GLN A 19 -1.95 -0.06 28.66
C GLN A 19 -1.68 -0.92 27.43
N GLY A 20 -0.96 -2.02 27.62
CA GLY A 20 -0.79 -3.08 26.64
C GLY A 20 -1.68 -4.29 26.94
N GLY A 21 -1.61 -5.30 26.08
CA GLY A 21 -2.38 -6.55 26.25
C GLY A 21 -2.01 -7.39 27.48
N PHE A 22 -0.83 -7.15 28.07
CA PHE A 22 -0.27 -7.92 29.17
C PHE A 22 0.13 -7.08 30.40
N ALA A 23 0.19 -5.75 30.29
CA ALA A 23 0.59 -4.88 31.40
C ALA A 23 0.00 -3.47 31.28
N ALA A 24 -0.09 -2.76 32.39
CA ALA A 24 -0.34 -1.32 32.43
C ALA A 24 0.86 -0.60 33.05
N VAL A 25 1.17 0.59 32.55
CA VAL A 25 2.29 1.41 33.03
C VAL A 25 1.75 2.68 33.67
N PHE A 26 2.29 3.03 34.83
CA PHE A 26 1.85 4.16 35.65
C PHE A 26 3.02 5.09 35.95
N GLU A 27 2.76 6.39 35.96
CA GLU A 27 3.63 7.40 36.58
C GLU A 27 3.38 7.36 38.08
N ALA A 28 4.45 7.32 38.86
CA ALA A 28 4.38 7.38 40.31
C ALA A 28 5.50 8.27 40.87
N VAL A 29 5.30 8.75 42.08
CA VAL A 29 6.35 9.44 42.86
C VAL A 29 6.83 8.48 43.94
N ASP A 30 8.13 8.25 43.99
CA ASP A 30 8.81 7.61 45.11
C ASP A 30 8.88 8.62 46.26
N LEU A 31 8.06 8.42 47.30
CA LEU A 31 7.91 9.38 48.40
C LEU A 31 9.13 9.43 49.32
N LEU A 32 10.01 8.42 49.25
CA LEU A 32 11.22 8.36 50.07
C LEU A 32 12.41 9.02 49.39
N LEU A 33 12.54 8.84 48.07
CA LEU A 33 13.63 9.39 47.27
C LEU A 33 13.29 10.69 46.55
N ASP A 34 12.04 11.17 46.68
CA ASP A 34 11.52 12.37 46.04
C ASP A 34 11.83 12.42 44.53
N ARG A 35 11.48 11.34 43.83
CA ARG A 35 11.70 11.22 42.38
C ARG A 35 10.53 10.56 41.68
N LYS A 36 10.37 10.87 40.39
CA LYS A 36 9.41 10.18 39.54
C LYS A 36 9.94 8.81 39.11
N VAL A 37 9.05 7.83 39.08
CA VAL A 37 9.30 6.48 38.58
C VAL A 37 8.17 6.03 37.65
N ALA A 38 8.47 5.06 36.79
CA ALA A 38 7.47 4.34 36.02
C ALA A 38 7.24 2.96 36.64
N ILE A 39 5.97 2.59 36.86
CA ILE A 39 5.58 1.29 37.42
C ILE A 39 4.83 0.49 36.36
N LYS A 40 5.42 -0.60 35.86
CA LYS A 40 4.75 -1.57 34.96
C LYS A 40 4.11 -2.66 35.80
N GLN A 41 2.78 -2.73 35.81
CA GLN A 41 1.99 -3.75 36.49
C GLN A 41 1.60 -4.86 35.51
N LEU A 42 1.91 -6.11 35.84
CA LEU A 42 1.49 -7.27 35.05
C LEU A 42 -0.04 -7.51 35.18
N HIS A 43 -0.71 -7.70 34.05
CA HIS A 43 -2.11 -8.13 33.97
C HIS A 43 -2.20 -9.61 33.64
N LEU A 44 -2.65 -10.40 34.61
CA LEU A 44 -2.88 -11.83 34.42
C LEU A 44 -4.31 -12.07 33.90
N LYS A 45 -4.44 -12.71 32.74
CA LYS A 45 -5.75 -13.15 32.21
C LYS A 45 -6.38 -14.27 33.05
N ARG A 46 -5.54 -15.04 33.76
CA ARG A 46 -5.91 -16.12 34.69
C ARG A 46 -4.98 -16.04 35.89
N VAL A 47 -5.50 -16.30 37.09
CA VAL A 47 -4.81 -16.14 38.40
C VAL A 47 -3.43 -16.83 38.45
N HIS A 48 -3.16 -17.83 37.60
CA HIS A 48 -1.88 -18.55 37.55
C HIS A 48 -1.32 -18.72 36.14
N ASP A 49 -1.35 -17.69 35.30
CA ASP A 49 -0.66 -17.71 34.01
C ASP A 49 0.87 -17.71 34.19
N LYS A 50 1.43 -18.90 34.46
CA LYS A 50 2.87 -19.11 34.69
C LYS A 50 3.72 -18.60 33.54
N LYS A 51 3.25 -18.69 32.29
CA LYS A 51 3.99 -18.22 31.11
C LYS A 51 4.12 -16.70 31.12
N SER A 52 3.02 -15.98 31.40
CA SER A 52 3.05 -14.52 31.49
C SER A 52 3.93 -14.02 32.64
N ILE A 53 3.89 -14.68 33.80
CA ILE A 53 4.76 -14.37 34.94
C ILE A 53 6.23 -14.61 34.57
N GLN A 54 6.54 -15.75 33.95
CA GLN A 54 7.89 -16.07 33.51
C GLN A 54 8.43 -15.05 32.50
N ARG A 55 7.62 -14.61 31.52
CA ARG A 55 8.00 -13.57 30.56
C ARG A 55 8.30 -12.24 31.25
N PHE A 56 7.44 -11.83 32.17
CA PHE A 56 7.61 -10.59 32.94
C PHE A 56 8.90 -10.59 33.78
N ILE A 57 9.20 -11.72 34.43
CA ILE A 57 10.44 -11.89 35.20
C ILE A 57 11.66 -11.95 34.27
N GLN A 58 11.54 -12.60 33.12
CA GLN A 58 12.62 -12.68 32.14
C GLN A 58 12.98 -11.30 31.59
N GLU A 59 11.99 -10.47 31.26
CA GLU A 59 12.18 -9.07 30.86
C GLU A 59 12.95 -8.29 31.92
N ALA A 60 12.53 -8.38 33.19
CA ALA A 60 13.20 -7.74 34.30
C ALA A 60 14.66 -8.18 34.44
N ARG A 61 14.94 -9.47 34.26
CA ARG A 61 16.31 -10.01 34.33
C ARG A 61 17.20 -9.51 33.20
N ILE A 62 16.69 -9.45 31.97
CA ILE A 62 17.44 -8.94 30.82
C ILE A 62 17.77 -7.47 31.04
N ASN A 63 16.79 -6.68 31.47
CA ASN A 63 16.97 -5.26 31.75
C ASN A 63 18.01 -5.04 32.88
N ALA A 64 17.89 -5.79 33.98
CA ALA A 64 18.83 -5.71 35.10
C ALA A 64 20.26 -6.18 34.75
N ALA A 65 20.44 -6.94 33.67
CA ALA A 65 21.74 -7.50 33.29
C ALA A 65 22.67 -6.50 32.60
N LEU A 66 22.19 -5.29 32.28
CA LEU A 66 22.96 -4.26 31.62
C LEU A 66 22.47 -2.85 31.99
N GLU A 67 23.32 -2.09 32.66
CA GLU A 67 23.17 -0.64 32.74
C GLU A 67 23.76 0.00 31.47
N HIS A 68 22.95 0.79 30.76
CA HIS A 68 23.39 1.48 29.56
C HIS A 68 22.64 2.81 29.37
N PRO A 69 23.28 3.88 28.86
CA PRO A 69 22.61 5.17 28.62
C PRO A 69 21.37 5.10 27.73
N ASN A 70 21.29 4.09 26.84
CA ASN A 70 20.20 3.87 25.89
C ASN A 70 19.28 2.69 26.23
N VAL A 71 19.34 2.17 27.45
CA VAL A 71 18.46 1.11 27.94
C VAL A 71 17.82 1.63 29.23
N VAL A 72 16.51 1.47 29.37
CA VAL A 72 15.82 1.94 30.57
C VAL A 72 16.35 1.23 31.81
N SER A 73 16.56 1.97 32.89
CA SER A 73 17.02 1.37 34.13
C SER A 73 15.86 0.75 34.90
N LEU A 74 16.03 -0.50 35.32
CA LEU A 74 15.16 -1.17 36.29
C LEU A 74 15.66 -0.92 37.72
N TYR A 75 14.85 -0.28 38.54
CA TYR A 75 15.13 -0.06 39.98
C TYR A 75 14.73 -1.25 40.84
N GLY A 76 13.78 -2.07 40.38
CA GLY A 76 13.50 -3.34 41.05
C GLY A 76 12.22 -4.02 40.61
N LEU A 77 12.07 -5.25 41.09
CA LEU A 77 10.85 -6.05 40.97
C LEU A 77 10.17 -6.10 42.35
N ARG A 78 8.85 -5.98 42.38
CA ARG A 78 8.02 -6.10 43.59
C ARG A 78 6.83 -7.01 43.34
N VAL A 79 6.35 -7.65 44.42
CA VAL A 79 5.16 -8.49 44.40
C VAL A 79 4.28 -8.12 45.58
N GLU A 80 3.00 -7.86 45.34
CA GLU A 80 2.00 -7.64 46.40
C GLU A 80 0.69 -8.31 46.01
N LYS A 81 0.12 -9.13 46.91
CA LYS A 81 -1.17 -9.82 46.70
C LYS A 81 -1.23 -10.52 45.33
N GLU A 82 -0.18 -11.27 45.02
CA GLU A 82 0.00 -12.01 43.74
C GLU A 82 0.05 -11.14 42.47
N ARG A 83 0.24 -9.83 42.62
CA ARG A 83 0.46 -8.89 41.50
C ARG A 83 1.93 -8.55 41.40
N PHE A 84 2.43 -8.51 40.18
CA PHE A 84 3.85 -8.25 39.88
C PHE A 84 4.02 -6.84 39.33
N TYR A 85 5.07 -6.15 39.82
CA TYR A 85 5.38 -4.77 39.49
C TYR A 85 6.87 -4.62 39.16
N MET A 86 7.17 -3.99 38.04
CA MET A 86 8.52 -3.52 37.70
C MET A 86 8.60 -2.01 37.94
N ILE A 87 9.57 -1.60 38.77
CA ILE A 87 9.85 -0.20 39.08
C ILE A 87 11.02 0.24 38.19
N MET A 88 10.79 1.24 37.37
CA MET A 88 11.71 1.68 36.33
C MET A 88 11.93 3.18 36.40
N GLU A 89 13.00 3.63 35.76
CA GLU A 89 13.22 5.04 35.44
C GLU A 89 12.00 5.65 34.74
N TYR A 90 11.60 6.85 35.17
CA TYR A 90 10.58 7.64 34.48
C TYR A 90 11.23 8.48 33.38
N LEU A 91 10.72 8.38 32.16
CA LEU A 91 11.24 9.06 30.97
C LEU A 91 10.24 10.13 30.48
N PRO A 92 10.49 11.43 30.77
CA PRO A 92 9.51 12.49 30.53
C PRO A 92 9.34 12.87 29.05
N GLY A 93 10.26 12.47 28.17
CA GLY A 93 10.18 12.77 26.74
C GLY A 93 9.12 11.98 25.99
N GLY A 94 8.49 10.99 26.64
CA GLY A 94 7.47 10.14 26.03
C GLY A 94 8.06 9.14 25.04
N THR A 95 7.21 8.50 24.23
CA THR A 95 7.64 7.52 23.21
C THR A 95 8.11 8.20 21.94
N LEU A 96 8.98 7.54 21.17
CA LEU A 96 9.36 7.96 19.82
C LEU A 96 8.12 8.05 18.92
N GLN A 97 7.14 7.15 19.06
CA GLN A 97 5.86 7.27 18.35
C GLN A 97 5.14 8.60 18.65
N SER A 98 5.16 9.06 19.91
CA SER A 98 4.55 10.34 20.28
C SER A 98 5.31 11.53 19.69
N LEU A 99 6.62 11.42 19.49
CA LEU A 99 7.42 12.42 18.79
C LEU A 99 7.06 12.46 17.29
N LEU A 100 7.00 11.30 16.64
CA LEU A 100 6.62 11.15 15.23
C LEU A 100 5.20 11.66 14.96
N ASN A 101 4.24 11.37 15.83
CA ASN A 101 2.88 11.90 15.70
C ASN A 101 2.82 13.44 15.81
N LYS A 102 3.76 14.06 16.51
CA LYS A 102 3.82 15.52 16.70
C LYS A 102 4.56 16.23 15.57
N GLN A 103 5.66 15.66 15.09
CA GLN A 103 6.56 16.31 14.13
C GLN A 103 6.43 15.75 12.71
N GLY A 104 5.84 14.57 12.54
CA GLY A 104 5.93 13.80 11.30
C GLY A 104 7.36 13.36 11.05
N LYS A 105 7.88 13.71 9.87
CA LYS A 105 9.28 13.50 9.48
C LYS A 105 10.24 14.28 10.38
N LEU A 106 11.28 13.61 10.88
CA LEU A 106 12.31 14.21 11.72
C LEU A 106 13.49 14.77 10.89
N PRO A 107 14.20 15.79 11.41
CA PRO A 107 15.49 16.21 10.86
C PRO A 107 16.49 15.04 10.78
N ILE A 108 17.27 14.99 9.70
CA ILE A 108 18.19 13.88 9.38
C ILE A 108 19.15 13.61 10.55
N GLU A 109 19.80 14.65 11.06
CA GLU A 109 20.75 14.53 12.17
C GLU A 109 20.09 13.95 13.43
N GLN A 110 18.87 14.39 13.73
CA GLN A 110 18.10 13.86 14.86
C GLN A 110 17.76 12.38 14.66
N ALA A 111 17.26 12.01 13.48
CA ALA A 111 16.93 10.62 13.15
C ALA A 111 18.15 9.70 13.23
N VAL A 112 19.31 10.15 12.71
CA VAL A 112 20.57 9.41 12.75
C VAL A 112 21.08 9.27 14.20
N ASN A 113 21.08 10.34 14.99
CA ASN A 113 21.52 10.30 16.39
C ASN A 113 20.64 9.40 17.26
N LEU A 114 19.32 9.45 17.06
CA LEU A 114 18.38 8.54 17.72
C LEU A 114 18.69 7.08 17.32
N THR A 115 18.91 6.82 16.03
CA THR A 115 19.21 5.47 15.53
C THR A 115 20.51 4.92 16.08
N ILE A 116 21.56 5.74 16.13
CA ILE A 116 22.85 5.37 16.73
C ILE A 116 22.67 4.99 18.19
N GLY A 117 21.94 5.80 18.98
CA GLY A 117 21.70 5.48 20.39
C GLY A 117 20.93 4.16 20.59
N ILE A 118 19.92 3.88 19.75
CA ILE A 118 19.20 2.59 19.76
C ILE A 118 20.17 1.44 19.47
N CYS A 119 21.00 1.58 18.44
CA CYS A 119 21.97 0.57 18.05
C CYS A 119 22.99 0.29 19.16
N GLU A 120 23.51 1.33 19.82
CA GLU A 120 24.46 1.21 20.92
C GLU A 120 23.86 0.47 22.11
N GLY A 121 22.59 0.74 22.43
CA GLY A 121 21.86 -0.01 23.45
C GLY A 121 21.75 -1.51 23.13
N LEU A 122 21.46 -1.86 21.88
CA LEU A 122 21.30 -3.26 21.46
C LEU A 122 22.62 -4.01 21.25
N ALA A 123 23.68 -3.33 20.83
CA ALA A 123 24.99 -3.94 20.58
C ALA A 123 25.47 -4.79 21.77
N LYS A 124 25.28 -4.31 23.00
CA LYS A 124 25.66 -5.01 24.23
C LYS A 124 24.84 -6.26 24.53
N PHE A 125 23.61 -6.33 24.03
CA PHE A 125 22.79 -7.53 24.11
C PHE A 125 23.17 -8.54 23.02
N HIS A 126 23.45 -8.07 21.80
CA HIS A 126 23.93 -8.91 20.70
C HIS A 126 25.27 -9.59 21.03
N GLU A 127 26.21 -8.89 21.70
CA GLU A 127 27.46 -9.47 22.22
C GLU A 127 27.21 -10.70 23.12
N LYS A 128 26.07 -10.73 23.84
CA LYS A 128 25.65 -11.82 24.72
C LYS A 128 24.68 -12.81 24.04
N GLY A 129 24.44 -12.66 22.74
CA GLY A 129 23.51 -13.49 21.96
C GLY A 129 22.03 -13.24 22.26
N VAL A 130 21.69 -12.14 22.94
CA VAL A 130 20.30 -11.74 23.21
C VAL A 130 19.77 -10.94 22.03
N ILE A 131 18.61 -11.31 21.50
CA ILE A 131 17.96 -10.66 20.34
C ILE A 131 16.63 -10.09 20.82
N HIS A 132 16.38 -8.79 20.61
CA HIS A 132 15.22 -8.09 21.17
C HIS A 132 13.89 -8.47 20.51
N ARG A 133 13.84 -8.54 19.17
CA ARG A 133 12.69 -8.99 18.35
C ARG A 133 11.45 -8.09 18.29
N ASP A 134 11.40 -6.95 18.98
CA ASP A 134 10.24 -6.04 19.03
C ASP A 134 10.64 -4.55 19.11
N ILE A 135 11.63 -4.16 18.33
CA ILE A 135 12.03 -2.76 18.14
C ILE A 135 11.00 -2.07 17.27
N LYS A 136 10.37 -1.05 17.84
CA LYS A 136 9.38 -0.18 17.20
C LYS A 136 9.28 1.14 17.97
N PRO A 137 8.71 2.21 17.38
CA PRO A 137 8.70 3.53 18.00
C PRO A 137 7.97 3.60 19.36
N GLU A 138 7.06 2.69 19.66
CA GLU A 138 6.36 2.61 20.95
C GLU A 138 7.25 2.06 22.08
N ASN A 139 8.23 1.22 21.74
CA ASN A 139 9.15 0.58 22.69
C ASN A 139 10.46 1.37 22.89
N ILE A 140 10.53 2.59 22.33
CA ILE A 140 11.64 3.52 22.50
C ILE A 140 11.09 4.77 23.18
N LEU A 141 11.56 5.04 24.40
CA LEU A 141 11.25 6.28 25.13
C LEU A 141 12.39 7.28 25.06
N LEU A 142 12.06 8.54 25.27
CA LEU A 142 13.00 9.65 25.21
C LEU A 142 13.21 10.24 26.60
N THR A 143 14.46 10.53 26.92
CA THR A 143 14.82 11.38 28.07
C THR A 143 14.39 12.84 27.81
N ALA A 144 14.52 13.71 28.82
CA ALA A 144 14.22 15.13 28.66
C ALA A 144 15.09 15.83 27.59
N ASP A 145 16.34 15.38 27.44
CA ASP A 145 17.30 15.84 26.41
C ASP A 145 17.15 15.11 25.07
N GLY A 146 16.16 14.22 24.92
CA GLY A 146 15.86 13.54 23.66
C GLY A 146 16.72 12.31 23.35
N ARG A 147 17.48 11.78 24.32
CA ARG A 147 18.23 10.51 24.18
C ARG A 147 17.24 9.33 24.14
N PRO A 148 17.42 8.36 23.23
CA PRO A 148 16.55 7.19 23.15
C PRO A 148 16.92 6.16 24.21
N LYS A 149 15.92 5.55 24.82
CA LYS A 149 16.02 4.41 25.73
C LYS A 149 15.05 3.29 25.36
N ILE A 150 15.57 2.08 25.24
CA ILE A 150 14.80 0.87 24.95
C ILE A 150 14.13 0.36 26.24
N ILE A 151 12.84 -0.01 26.18
CA ILE A 151 12.04 -0.32 27.38
C ILE A 151 11.41 -1.72 27.47
N ASP A 152 11.34 -2.53 26.41
CA ASP A 152 10.54 -3.78 26.43
C ASP A 152 11.25 -5.00 25.83
N PHE A 153 11.87 -5.81 26.67
CA PHE A 153 12.51 -7.08 26.27
C PHE A 153 11.58 -8.30 26.42
N GLY A 154 10.26 -8.10 26.50
CA GLY A 154 9.29 -9.13 26.89
C GLY A 154 9.19 -10.33 25.93
N ILE A 155 9.67 -10.20 24.69
CA ILE A 155 9.72 -11.30 23.71
C ILE A 155 11.13 -11.63 23.23
N ALA A 156 12.17 -11.12 23.90
CA ALA A 156 13.54 -11.30 23.48
C ALA A 156 13.95 -12.80 23.41
N HIS A 157 14.78 -13.14 22.42
CA HIS A 157 15.52 -14.39 22.45
C HIS A 157 16.59 -14.31 23.52
N VAL A 158 16.67 -15.33 24.35
CA VAL A 158 17.78 -15.53 25.26
C VAL A 158 18.31 -16.95 25.03
N PRO A 159 19.61 -17.14 24.80
CA PRO A 159 20.22 -18.47 24.74
C PRO A 159 20.01 -19.24 26.05
N GLU A 160 19.80 -20.56 25.96
CA GLU A 160 19.62 -21.43 27.14
C GLU A 160 20.80 -21.35 28.12
N ALA A 161 22.01 -21.17 27.60
CA ALA A 161 23.24 -21.04 28.38
C ALA A 161 23.24 -19.84 29.36
N ILE A 162 22.40 -18.83 29.13
CA ILE A 162 22.24 -17.67 30.01
C ILE A 162 20.81 -17.58 30.60
N GLY A 163 20.10 -18.71 30.67
CA GLY A 163 18.81 -18.84 31.34
C GLY A 163 17.58 -18.58 30.45
N GLY A 164 17.71 -18.69 29.13
CA GLY A 164 16.60 -18.51 28.19
C GLY A 164 15.53 -19.60 28.22
N LEU A 165 14.27 -19.22 27.96
CA LEU A 165 13.08 -20.08 28.05
C LEU A 165 12.56 -20.58 26.66
N GLY A 166 13.43 -20.70 25.66
CA GLY A 166 13.04 -21.05 24.28
C GLY A 166 12.44 -19.88 23.48
N ILE A 167 12.08 -20.12 22.21
CA ILE A 167 11.51 -19.08 21.32
C ILE A 167 10.09 -18.75 21.77
N THR A 168 9.85 -17.50 22.13
CA THR A 168 8.53 -16.95 22.47
C THR A 168 7.69 -16.68 21.22
N GLU A 169 6.46 -17.20 21.17
CA GLU A 169 5.47 -16.84 20.14
C GLU A 169 5.17 -15.34 20.20
N VAL A 170 5.44 -14.65 19.09
CA VAL A 170 5.10 -13.24 18.90
C VAL A 170 3.58 -13.12 18.78
N GLY A 171 2.99 -12.14 19.47
CA GLY A 171 1.56 -11.85 19.31
C GLY A 171 1.29 -11.29 17.92
N PHE A 172 0.56 -12.05 17.08
CA PHE A 172 0.23 -11.67 15.70
C PHE A 172 -0.86 -10.59 15.64
N GLN A 173 -0.57 -9.37 16.10
CA GLN A 173 -1.40 -8.20 15.77
C GLN A 173 -0.86 -7.53 14.50
N PRO A 174 -1.73 -7.17 13.52
CA PRO A 174 -1.29 -6.56 12.26
C PRO A 174 -0.38 -5.33 12.44
N SER A 175 -0.69 -4.46 13.42
CA SER A 175 0.11 -3.28 13.76
C SER A 175 1.49 -3.58 14.34
N THR A 176 1.67 -4.76 14.96
CA THR A 176 2.99 -5.22 15.43
C THR A 176 3.75 -5.92 14.31
N LEU A 177 3.03 -6.50 13.35
CA LEU A 177 3.63 -7.28 12.26
C LEU A 177 4.38 -6.39 11.26
N ILE A 178 3.93 -5.15 11.02
CA ILE A 178 4.58 -4.24 10.06
C ILE A 178 6.06 -3.94 10.41
N CYS A 179 6.42 -4.01 11.70
CA CYS A 179 7.79 -3.83 12.16
C CYS A 179 8.56 -5.16 12.27
N SER A 180 7.97 -6.30 11.91
CA SER A 180 8.63 -7.61 11.98
C SER A 180 9.56 -7.84 10.79
N SER A 181 10.67 -8.53 11.01
CA SER A 181 11.60 -8.93 9.94
C SER A 181 11.05 -10.11 9.12
N PRO A 182 11.46 -10.27 7.84
CA PRO A 182 11.07 -11.40 6.98
C PRO A 182 11.23 -12.77 7.64
N GLU A 183 12.36 -12.99 8.32
CA GLU A 183 12.65 -14.25 9.01
C GLU A 183 11.72 -14.49 10.22
N GLN A 184 11.22 -13.45 10.88
CA GLN A 184 10.21 -13.59 11.93
C GLN A 184 8.86 -14.01 11.35
N VAL A 185 8.47 -13.42 10.22
CA VAL A 185 7.20 -13.76 9.55
C VAL A 185 7.24 -15.18 9.00
N ARG A 186 8.35 -15.61 8.41
CA ARG A 186 8.55 -16.95 7.84
C ARG A 186 8.82 -18.04 8.90
N GLY A 187 9.00 -17.67 10.17
CA GLY A 187 9.34 -18.61 11.24
C GLY A 187 10.75 -19.21 11.13
N GLU A 188 11.68 -18.47 10.52
CA GLU A 188 13.07 -18.87 10.37
C GLU A 188 13.89 -18.62 11.65
N LYS A 189 15.11 -19.17 11.70
CA LYS A 189 16.04 -18.91 12.80
C LYS A 189 16.46 -17.43 12.82
N LEU A 190 16.20 -16.78 13.94
CA LEU A 190 16.54 -15.37 14.19
C LEU A 190 17.99 -15.21 14.65
N ASP A 191 18.60 -14.10 14.24
CA ASP A 191 19.92 -13.63 14.67
C ASP A 191 19.88 -12.09 14.84
N PRO A 192 20.98 -11.42 15.25
CA PRO A 192 21.00 -9.96 15.42
C PRO A 192 20.57 -9.14 14.20
N ARG A 193 20.60 -9.71 12.98
CA ARG A 193 20.17 -9.03 11.76
C ARG A 193 18.66 -8.82 11.70
N SER A 194 17.90 -9.59 12.49
CA SER A 194 16.48 -9.37 12.67
C SER A 194 16.23 -8.03 13.34
N ASP A 195 16.96 -7.71 14.41
CA ASP A 195 16.86 -6.41 15.09
C ASP A 195 17.35 -5.27 14.18
N VAL A 196 18.42 -5.48 13.39
CA VAL A 196 18.92 -4.48 12.42
C VAL A 196 17.81 -4.07 11.43
N TYR A 197 17.02 -5.01 10.94
CA TYR A 197 15.89 -4.70 10.07
C TYR A 197 14.84 -3.83 10.75
N GLN A 198 14.49 -4.14 11.99
CA GLN A 198 13.51 -3.37 12.75
C GLN A 198 14.02 -1.95 13.04
N ILE A 199 15.31 -1.79 13.33
CA ILE A 199 15.95 -0.48 13.46
C ILE A 199 15.93 0.28 12.13
N GLY A 200 16.19 -0.41 11.00
CA GLY A 200 16.10 0.16 9.66
C GLY A 200 14.70 0.67 9.33
N GLU A 201 13.66 -0.04 9.78
CA GLU A 201 12.26 0.37 9.66
C GLU A 201 11.96 1.63 10.48
N VAL A 202 12.42 1.67 11.73
CA VAL A 202 12.30 2.87 12.59
C VAL A 202 13.05 4.07 12.00
N LEU A 203 14.26 3.88 11.47
CA LEU A 203 15.01 4.94 10.78
C LEU A 203 14.29 5.42 9.53
N TYR A 204 13.75 4.50 8.72
CA TYR A 204 12.93 4.86 7.57
C TYR A 204 11.73 5.70 8.00
N TYR A 205 10.98 5.28 9.03
CA TYR A 205 9.82 6.02 9.51
C TYR A 205 10.22 7.43 9.99
N MET A 206 11.32 7.58 10.74
CA MET A 206 11.81 8.89 11.14
C MET A 206 12.14 9.80 9.95
N LEU A 207 12.72 9.25 8.87
CA LEU A 207 13.13 10.04 7.70
C LEU A 207 12.01 10.26 6.68
N ALA A 208 11.03 9.36 6.58
CA ALA A 208 9.93 9.44 5.63
C ALA A 208 8.68 10.10 6.24
N GLY A 209 8.53 10.03 7.55
CA GLY A 209 7.35 10.53 8.29
C GLY A 209 6.17 9.55 8.32
N GLU A 210 6.30 8.36 7.71
CA GLU A 210 5.32 7.27 7.75
C GLU A 210 6.01 5.89 7.71
N HIS A 211 5.34 4.86 8.22
CA HIS A 211 5.77 3.47 8.02
C HIS A 211 5.75 3.14 6.52
N TYR A 212 6.74 2.40 6.04
CA TYR A 212 6.73 2.03 4.61
C TYR A 212 5.65 1.00 4.26
N ILE A 213 5.20 0.23 5.24
CA ILE A 213 4.04 -0.66 5.09
C ILE A 213 2.80 0.12 5.51
N ASN A 214 2.01 0.54 4.52
CA ASN A 214 0.74 1.21 4.77
C ASN A 214 -0.33 0.19 5.19
N LEU A 215 -0.45 -0.06 6.50
CA LEU A 215 -1.40 -1.03 7.04
C LEU A 215 -2.85 -0.71 6.64
N ALA A 216 -3.25 0.56 6.64
CA ALA A 216 -4.61 0.96 6.28
C ALA A 216 -4.93 0.64 4.81
N LYS A 217 -3.94 0.81 3.91
CA LYS A 217 -4.03 0.38 2.51
C LYS A 217 -4.19 -1.13 2.41
N LEU A 218 -3.35 -1.90 3.12
CA LEU A 218 -3.43 -3.36 3.10
C LEU A 218 -4.73 -3.89 3.72
N GLU A 219 -5.26 -3.24 4.76
CA GLU A 219 -6.57 -3.52 5.33
C GLU A 219 -7.69 -3.22 4.34
N GLY A 220 -7.61 -2.11 3.62
CA GLY A 220 -8.52 -1.76 2.53
C GLY A 220 -8.48 -2.75 1.37
N GLU A 221 -7.29 -3.16 0.94
CA GLU A 221 -7.08 -4.17 -0.10
C GLU A 221 -7.57 -5.55 0.33
N ALA A 222 -7.29 -5.93 1.57
CA ALA A 222 -7.78 -7.17 2.15
C ALA A 222 -9.31 -7.17 2.19
N LEU A 223 -9.94 -6.07 2.62
CA LEU A 223 -11.39 -5.93 2.68
C LEU A 223 -12.03 -5.89 1.27
N THR A 224 -11.34 -5.31 0.29
CA THR A 224 -11.83 -5.22 -1.10
C THR A 224 -11.74 -6.57 -1.79
N SER A 225 -10.60 -7.26 -1.65
CA SER A 225 -10.35 -8.55 -2.30
C SER A 225 -11.02 -9.73 -1.60
N ALA A 226 -11.20 -9.66 -0.29
CA ALA A 226 -11.85 -10.70 0.50
C ALA A 226 -13.29 -10.36 0.87
N GLY A 227 -13.88 -9.30 0.30
CA GLY A 227 -15.23 -8.85 0.59
C GLY A 227 -15.46 -8.51 2.06
N THR A 228 -16.72 -8.52 2.48
CA THR A 228 -17.10 -8.20 3.85
C THR A 228 -16.87 -9.37 4.83
N ASN A 229 -16.40 -10.56 4.40
CA ASN A 229 -16.11 -11.69 5.30
C ASN A 229 -14.87 -11.42 6.16
N LYS A 230 -15.07 -11.33 7.48
CA LYS A 230 -14.02 -10.92 8.43
C LYS A 230 -12.84 -11.90 8.52
N ILE A 231 -13.10 -13.21 8.42
CA ILE A 231 -12.04 -14.23 8.51
C ILE A 231 -11.21 -14.24 7.23
N ARG A 232 -11.85 -14.17 6.06
CA ARG A 232 -11.13 -14.10 4.77
C ARG A 232 -10.35 -12.80 4.63
N SER A 233 -10.93 -11.67 5.05
CA SER A 233 -10.25 -10.37 5.10
C SER A 233 -9.04 -10.42 6.02
N GLN A 234 -9.17 -11.04 7.19
CA GLN A 234 -8.06 -11.19 8.12
C GLN A 234 -6.96 -12.10 7.54
N ALA A 235 -7.29 -13.26 6.98
CA ALA A 235 -6.31 -14.14 6.33
C ALA A 235 -5.61 -13.46 5.14
N LYS A 236 -6.37 -12.69 4.35
CA LYS A 236 -5.83 -11.92 3.23
C LYS A 236 -4.92 -10.80 3.70
N LEU A 237 -5.27 -10.10 4.77
CA LEU A 237 -4.43 -9.09 5.40
C LEU A 237 -3.10 -9.69 5.84
N TYR A 238 -3.09 -10.85 6.50
CA TYR A 238 -1.83 -11.51 6.88
C TYR A 238 -1.00 -11.92 5.67
N HIS A 239 -1.62 -12.44 4.60
CA HIS A 239 -0.90 -12.74 3.36
C HIS A 239 -0.32 -11.48 2.71
N LEU A 240 -1.07 -10.37 2.69
CA LEU A 240 -0.57 -9.10 2.14
C LEU A 240 0.56 -8.52 2.99
N LEU A 241 0.44 -8.61 4.32
CA LEU A 241 1.51 -8.22 5.24
C LEU A 241 2.74 -9.10 5.06
N GLU A 242 2.58 -10.42 4.93
CA GLU A 242 3.69 -11.33 4.65
C GLU A 242 4.41 -10.93 3.37
N ARG A 243 3.67 -10.71 2.27
CA ARG A 243 4.24 -10.26 1.00
C ARG A 243 4.98 -8.92 1.14
N ALA A 244 4.33 -7.92 1.76
CA ALA A 244 4.91 -6.60 1.97
C ALA A 244 6.21 -6.66 2.78
N ILE A 245 6.22 -7.45 3.86
CA ILE A 245 7.39 -7.61 4.73
C ILE A 245 8.48 -8.40 4.01
N CYS A 246 8.13 -9.50 3.35
CA CYS A 246 9.08 -10.50 2.87
C CYS A 246 9.62 -10.22 1.46
N GLU A 247 8.91 -9.43 0.65
CA GLU A 247 9.18 -9.28 -0.78
C GLU A 247 9.29 -7.81 -1.21
N GLU A 248 8.55 -6.90 -0.58
CA GLU A 248 8.45 -5.50 -1.04
C GLU A 248 9.43 -4.57 -0.31
N MET A 249 10.22 -3.80 -1.07
CA MET A 249 11.04 -2.73 -0.51
C MET A 249 10.22 -1.43 -0.38
N PRO A 250 10.55 -0.52 0.56
CA PRO A 250 9.84 0.75 0.70
C PRO A 250 9.78 1.55 -0.61
N ASP A 251 8.58 1.90 -1.07
CA ASP A 251 8.40 2.74 -2.26
C ASP A 251 9.09 4.10 -2.12
N GLY A 252 9.13 4.64 -0.90
CA GLY A 252 9.78 5.91 -0.57
C GLY A 252 11.30 5.86 -0.54
N LEU A 253 11.97 4.70 -0.69
CA LEU A 253 13.44 4.62 -0.73
C LEU A 253 14.03 5.51 -1.82
N LYS A 254 13.39 5.61 -2.98
CA LYS A 254 13.89 6.47 -4.08
C LYS A 254 13.78 7.96 -3.76
N THR A 255 12.80 8.36 -2.97
CA THR A 255 12.70 9.72 -2.44
C THR A 255 13.78 9.94 -1.40
N LEU A 256 13.97 8.97 -0.52
CA LEU A 256 15.00 9.00 0.51
C LEU A 256 16.41 9.10 -0.10
N TRP A 257 16.71 8.33 -1.15
CA TRP A 257 17.98 8.41 -1.90
C TRP A 257 18.25 9.80 -2.47
N ARG A 258 17.22 10.55 -2.85
CA ARG A 258 17.36 11.93 -3.34
C ARG A 258 17.61 12.92 -2.21
N GLU A 259 17.00 12.70 -1.06
CA GLU A 259 17.08 13.62 0.08
C GLU A 259 18.31 13.42 0.95
N VAL A 260 18.74 12.17 1.15
CA VAL A 260 19.79 11.82 2.12
C VAL A 260 20.93 10.97 1.54
N GLY A 261 20.90 10.71 0.22
CA GLY A 261 22.00 10.07 -0.51
C GLY A 261 22.43 8.75 0.11
N ALA A 262 23.71 8.65 0.47
CA ALA A 262 24.32 7.43 1.02
C ALA A 262 23.65 6.92 2.31
N LEU A 263 22.97 7.78 3.08
CA LEU A 263 22.18 7.36 4.23
C LEU A 263 20.98 6.49 3.81
N ALA A 264 20.38 6.74 2.64
CA ALA A 264 19.30 5.90 2.12
C ALA A 264 19.79 4.50 1.75
N GLY A 265 21.05 4.38 1.29
CA GLY A 265 21.69 3.08 1.08
C GLY A 265 21.84 2.29 2.38
N ALA A 266 22.21 2.95 3.48
CA ALA A 266 22.26 2.28 4.78
C ALA A 266 20.88 1.82 5.27
N VAL A 267 19.83 2.59 4.98
CA VAL A 267 18.44 2.19 5.25
C VAL A 267 18.03 0.99 4.37
N GLU A 268 18.37 1.03 3.08
CA GLU A 268 18.09 -0.06 2.13
C GLU A 268 18.80 -1.37 2.52
N ASP A 269 20.07 -1.30 2.87
CA ASP A 269 20.87 -2.44 3.35
C ASP A 269 20.25 -3.03 4.62
N ALA A 270 19.87 -2.19 5.59
CA ALA A 270 19.20 -2.64 6.81
C ALA A 270 17.83 -3.30 6.52
N LEU A 271 17.09 -2.80 5.53
CA LEU A 271 15.77 -3.30 5.13
C LEU A 271 15.82 -4.46 4.12
N SER A 272 17.01 -4.94 3.74
CA SER A 272 17.16 -6.04 2.79
C SER A 272 16.35 -7.27 3.20
N LYS A 273 15.64 -7.85 2.24
CA LYS A 273 14.82 -9.06 2.48
C LYS A 273 15.66 -10.31 2.68
N ASN A 274 16.85 -10.34 2.09
CA ASN A 274 17.87 -11.32 2.42
C ASN A 274 18.71 -10.79 3.58
N LYS A 275 18.60 -11.43 4.75
CA LYS A 275 19.33 -11.02 5.96
C LYS A 275 20.85 -11.01 5.76
N GLN A 276 21.41 -11.83 4.86
CA GLN A 276 22.86 -11.85 4.61
C GLN A 276 23.40 -10.58 3.97
N ASN A 277 22.53 -9.76 3.37
CA ASN A 277 22.91 -8.46 2.81
C ASN A 277 22.78 -7.33 3.84
N ARG A 278 22.26 -7.60 5.05
CA ARG A 278 22.17 -6.61 6.14
C ARG A 278 23.47 -6.54 6.92
N TYR A 279 23.65 -5.46 7.67
CA TYR A 279 24.65 -5.37 8.74
C TYR A 279 24.49 -6.54 9.71
N LYS A 280 25.62 -7.13 10.14
CA LYS A 280 25.68 -8.35 10.94
C LYS A 280 25.00 -8.21 12.30
N ASP A 281 25.03 -7.01 12.87
CA ASP A 281 24.49 -6.64 14.17
C ASP A 281 24.31 -5.12 14.27
N ALA A 282 23.68 -4.68 15.36
CA ALA A 282 23.49 -3.26 15.66
C ALA A 282 24.80 -2.45 15.78
N ALA A 283 25.92 -3.08 16.21
CA ALA A 283 27.18 -2.36 16.37
C ALA A 283 27.76 -1.94 15.00
N GLU A 284 27.69 -2.84 14.02
CA GLU A 284 28.10 -2.56 12.65
C GLU A 284 27.20 -1.51 11.99
N PHE A 285 25.88 -1.59 12.20
CA PHE A 285 24.97 -0.58 11.67
C PHE A 285 25.25 0.81 12.26
N ALA A 286 25.48 0.91 13.57
CA ALA A 286 25.88 2.17 14.21
C ALA A 286 27.17 2.74 13.63
N ALA A 287 28.17 1.90 13.39
CA ALA A 287 29.45 2.31 12.80
C ALA A 287 29.27 2.86 11.37
N ALA A 288 28.43 2.21 10.56
CA ALA A 288 28.08 2.70 9.23
C ALA A 288 27.41 4.08 9.30
N LEU A 289 26.41 4.25 10.16
CA LEU A 289 25.70 5.54 10.33
C LEU A 289 26.61 6.66 10.83
N LYS A 290 27.51 6.39 11.78
CA LYS A 290 28.51 7.37 12.25
C LYS A 290 29.46 7.79 11.13
N THR A 291 29.88 6.86 10.29
CA THR A 291 30.75 7.16 9.14
C THR A 291 30.04 8.08 8.15
N LEU A 292 28.75 7.81 7.91
CA LEU A 292 27.93 8.63 7.03
C LEU A 292 27.64 10.02 7.63
N SER A 293 27.40 10.13 8.94
CA SER A 293 27.13 11.41 9.61
C SER A 293 28.36 12.33 9.67
N ILE A 294 29.57 11.76 9.67
CA ILE A 294 30.83 12.52 9.64
C ILE A 294 31.09 13.08 8.23
N ASN A 295 30.61 12.39 7.19
CA ASN A 295 30.79 12.78 5.78
C ASN A 295 29.64 13.63 5.22
N THR A 296 28.57 13.84 5.97
CA THR A 296 27.52 14.82 5.64
C THR A 296 27.94 16.20 6.14
N THR A 297 28.78 16.92 5.39
CA THR A 297 28.75 18.39 5.44
C THR A 297 27.38 18.86 4.94
N PRO A 298 26.80 19.92 5.53
CA PRO A 298 25.55 20.48 5.01
C PRO A 298 25.77 20.87 3.55
N VAL A 299 24.90 20.41 2.66
CA VAL A 299 24.86 20.89 1.28
C VAL A 299 24.39 22.34 1.32
N SER A 300 25.35 23.25 1.47
CA SER A 300 25.24 24.60 0.93
C SER A 300 25.22 24.49 -0.59
N ASP A 301 24.44 25.37 -1.20
CA ASP A 301 24.38 25.58 -2.64
C ASP A 301 25.77 25.59 -3.31
N GLU A 302 25.78 25.12 -4.56
CA GLU A 302 26.83 25.20 -5.58
C GLU A 302 27.73 23.96 -5.83
N ALA A 303 27.53 23.41 -7.04
CA ALA A 303 28.53 23.01 -8.04
C ALA A 303 28.61 21.51 -8.45
N ASP A 304 28.18 21.31 -9.70
CA ASP A 304 28.76 20.47 -10.76
C ASP A 304 28.86 18.95 -10.63
N HIS A 305 27.83 18.25 -11.13
CA HIS A 305 27.99 16.94 -11.78
C HIS A 305 27.38 16.94 -13.19
N HIS A 306 28.27 17.05 -14.16
CA HIS A 306 28.01 17.17 -15.59
C HIS A 306 27.77 15.78 -16.22
N TYR A 307 26.54 15.27 -16.09
CA TYR A 307 25.93 14.34 -17.06
C TYR A 307 24.54 14.90 -17.36
N LEU A 308 24.28 15.24 -18.62
CA LEU A 308 23.14 16.06 -19.09
C LEU A 308 21.80 15.78 -18.34
N LYS A 309 21.55 16.56 -17.28
CA LYS A 309 20.25 16.70 -16.63
C LYS A 309 19.40 17.67 -17.44
N ASP A 310 18.92 17.23 -18.59
CA ASP A 310 17.96 18.02 -19.37
C ASP A 310 16.52 17.50 -19.16
N ALA A 311 15.54 18.38 -19.30
CA ALA A 311 14.13 18.04 -19.13
C ALA A 311 13.70 16.87 -20.03
N LYS A 312 14.30 16.76 -21.22
CA LYS A 312 14.03 15.70 -22.20
C LYS A 312 14.43 14.32 -21.69
N THR A 313 15.56 14.20 -21.00
CA THR A 313 16.05 12.92 -20.45
C THR A 313 15.12 12.41 -19.36
N TYR A 314 14.67 13.28 -18.46
CA TYR A 314 13.67 12.91 -17.44
C TYR A 314 12.34 12.54 -18.09
N ASN A 315 11.85 13.29 -19.07
CA ASN A 315 10.62 12.93 -19.79
C ASN A 315 10.72 11.54 -20.45
N LYS A 316 11.83 11.22 -21.11
CA LYS A 316 12.06 9.90 -21.73
C LYS A 316 12.12 8.76 -20.72
N ARG A 317 12.75 8.98 -19.55
CA ARG A 317 12.80 7.98 -18.48
C ARG A 317 11.41 7.78 -17.86
N GLY A 318 10.64 8.85 -17.69
CA GLY A 318 9.24 8.78 -17.27
C GLY A 318 8.40 7.91 -18.21
N LEU A 319 8.57 8.08 -19.52
CA LEU A 319 7.90 7.26 -20.52
C LEU A 319 8.29 5.77 -20.43
N ALA A 320 9.57 5.46 -20.16
CA ALA A 320 10.01 4.10 -19.90
C ALA A 320 9.32 3.51 -18.66
N HIS A 321 9.16 4.30 -17.59
CA HIS A 321 8.42 3.87 -16.40
C HIS A 321 6.95 3.58 -16.69
N VAL A 322 6.26 4.42 -17.49
CA VAL A 322 4.89 4.14 -17.95
C VAL A 322 4.81 2.81 -18.70
N SER A 323 5.77 2.51 -19.58
CA SER A 323 5.79 1.24 -20.33
C SER A 323 5.92 0.00 -19.44
N THR A 324 6.55 0.17 -18.27
CA THR A 324 6.68 -0.87 -17.23
C THR A 324 5.55 -0.83 -16.19
N ARG A 325 4.50 -0.03 -16.42
CA ARG A 325 3.37 0.23 -15.50
C ARG A 325 3.74 0.84 -14.14
N ASN A 326 4.92 1.46 -14.05
CA ASN A 326 5.40 2.17 -12.86
C ASN A 326 4.98 3.65 -12.91
N TYR A 327 3.69 3.93 -12.78
CA TYR A 327 3.11 5.25 -13.06
C TYR A 327 3.55 6.34 -12.08
N GLU A 328 3.74 6.00 -10.80
CA GLU A 328 4.21 6.90 -9.75
C GLU A 328 5.66 7.35 -10.02
N GLN A 329 6.51 6.43 -10.47
CA GLN A 329 7.88 6.75 -10.86
C GLN A 329 7.92 7.61 -12.13
N ALA A 330 7.01 7.35 -13.07
CA ALA A 330 6.87 8.18 -14.26
C ALA A 330 6.49 9.63 -13.89
N ILE A 331 5.52 9.81 -12.98
CA ILE A 331 5.10 11.12 -12.47
C ILE A 331 6.27 11.88 -11.85
N ILE A 332 7.10 11.20 -11.05
CA ILE A 332 8.31 11.78 -10.45
C ILE A 332 9.25 12.33 -11.53
N ASP A 333 9.50 11.55 -12.58
CA ASP A 333 10.40 11.96 -13.65
C ASP A 333 9.78 13.10 -14.49
N TYR A 334 8.48 13.08 -14.73
CA TYR A 334 7.81 14.21 -15.37
C TYR A 334 7.84 15.47 -14.50
N ASN A 335 7.76 15.36 -13.17
CA ASN A 335 7.93 16.50 -12.26
C ASN A 335 9.32 17.12 -12.44
N GLN A 336 10.37 16.30 -12.49
CA GLN A 336 11.74 16.77 -12.72
C GLN A 336 11.89 17.41 -14.11
N ALA A 337 11.27 16.83 -15.14
CA ALA A 337 11.25 17.42 -16.48
C ALA A 337 10.57 18.80 -16.49
N ILE A 338 9.47 18.96 -15.77
CA ILE A 338 8.71 20.21 -15.65
C ILE A 338 9.44 21.24 -14.78
N GLU A 339 10.15 20.82 -13.74
CA GLU A 339 10.99 21.72 -12.92
C GLU A 339 12.13 22.32 -13.74
N LEU A 340 12.75 21.50 -14.60
CA LEU A 340 13.84 21.92 -15.47
C LEU A 340 13.35 22.74 -16.67
N ASP A 341 12.16 22.45 -17.20
CA ASP A 341 11.48 23.23 -18.23
C ASP A 341 9.98 23.39 -17.91
N PRO A 342 9.60 24.48 -17.24
CA PRO A 342 8.20 24.73 -16.87
C PRO A 342 7.24 24.95 -18.05
N GLN A 343 7.73 25.06 -19.28
CA GLN A 343 6.92 25.20 -20.49
C GLN A 343 6.84 23.91 -21.30
N TYR A 344 7.39 22.80 -20.78
CA TYR A 344 7.47 21.54 -21.50
C TYR A 344 6.12 20.84 -21.59
N ALA A 345 5.32 21.21 -22.59
CA ALA A 345 3.96 20.72 -22.81
C ALA A 345 3.88 19.19 -22.86
N GLU A 346 4.87 18.53 -23.48
CA GLU A 346 4.92 17.07 -23.58
C GLU A 346 5.03 16.39 -22.21
N ALA A 347 5.84 16.92 -21.29
CA ALA A 347 5.98 16.37 -19.95
C ALA A 347 4.69 16.49 -19.13
N TYR A 348 3.97 17.62 -19.26
CA TYR A 348 2.65 17.76 -18.66
C TYR A 348 1.64 16.74 -19.23
N ASN A 349 1.59 16.55 -20.55
CA ASN A 349 0.71 15.56 -21.16
C ASN A 349 1.10 14.11 -20.78
N ASN A 350 2.38 13.81 -20.69
CA ASN A 350 2.82 12.47 -20.32
C ASN A 350 2.51 12.19 -18.84
N ARG A 351 2.61 13.20 -17.96
CA ARG A 351 2.17 13.12 -16.56
C ARG A 351 0.66 12.98 -16.42
N SER A 352 -0.12 13.71 -17.21
CA SER A 352 -1.58 13.56 -17.22
C SER A 352 -1.99 12.14 -17.61
N THR A 353 -1.27 11.53 -18.54
CA THR A 353 -1.54 10.16 -18.96
C THR A 353 -1.23 9.15 -17.86
N ALA A 354 -0.15 9.34 -17.10
CA ALA A 354 0.13 8.53 -15.91
C ALA A 354 -0.97 8.71 -14.84
N HIS A 355 -1.49 9.93 -14.66
CA HIS A 355 -2.62 10.17 -13.78
C HIS A 355 -3.92 9.47 -14.26
N LEU A 356 -4.21 9.46 -15.56
CA LEU A 356 -5.35 8.72 -16.13
C LEU A 356 -5.26 7.22 -15.85
N LEU A 357 -4.08 6.63 -16.00
CA LEU A 357 -3.82 5.21 -15.71
C LEU A 357 -4.09 4.84 -14.25
N MET A 358 -3.93 5.80 -13.34
CA MET A 358 -4.18 5.65 -11.91
C MET A 358 -5.61 6.05 -11.49
N GLY A 359 -6.45 6.52 -12.42
CA GLY A 359 -7.80 7.03 -12.10
C GLY A 359 -7.81 8.43 -11.47
N ASN A 360 -6.68 9.15 -11.48
CA ASN A 360 -6.53 10.50 -10.93
C ASN A 360 -7.00 11.56 -11.92
N TYR A 361 -8.30 11.57 -12.24
CA TYR A 361 -8.86 12.36 -13.33
C TYR A 361 -8.71 13.88 -13.15
N ALA A 362 -8.85 14.40 -11.92
CA ALA A 362 -8.74 15.83 -11.66
C ALA A 362 -7.31 16.38 -11.91
N GLN A 363 -6.29 15.61 -11.51
CA GLN A 363 -4.89 15.92 -11.76
C GLN A 363 -4.58 15.84 -13.25
N ALA A 364 -5.11 14.82 -13.95
CA ALA A 364 -4.97 14.72 -15.40
C ALA A 364 -5.57 15.93 -16.15
N VAL A 365 -6.74 16.42 -15.72
CA VAL A 365 -7.33 17.66 -16.28
C VAL A 365 -6.40 18.86 -16.08
N THR A 366 -5.83 18.99 -14.87
CA THR A 366 -4.93 20.10 -14.53
C THR A 366 -3.70 20.11 -15.43
N ASP A 367 -3.08 18.95 -15.61
CA ASP A 367 -1.87 18.80 -16.41
C ASP A 367 -2.13 18.97 -17.90
N CYS A 368 -3.20 18.39 -18.46
CA CYS A 368 -3.57 18.65 -19.85
C CYS A 368 -3.88 20.12 -20.09
N THR A 369 -4.52 20.81 -19.14
CA THR A 369 -4.79 22.25 -19.25
C THR A 369 -3.50 23.07 -19.24
N ARG A 370 -2.50 22.65 -18.47
CA ARG A 370 -1.15 23.25 -18.51
C ARG A 370 -0.44 22.96 -19.84
N ALA A 371 -0.49 21.73 -20.33
CA ALA A 371 0.06 21.37 -21.64
C ALA A 371 -0.53 22.24 -22.76
N LEU A 372 -1.86 22.39 -22.78
CA LEU A 372 -2.59 23.17 -23.78
C LEU A 372 -2.37 24.69 -23.66
N LYS A 373 -1.94 25.18 -22.48
CA LYS A 373 -1.51 26.58 -22.34
C LYS A 373 -0.23 26.85 -23.12
N TYR A 374 0.68 25.88 -23.19
CA TYR A 374 1.99 26.03 -23.84
C TYR A 374 2.02 25.51 -25.28
N ALA A 375 1.13 24.57 -25.63
CA ALA A 375 0.94 24.04 -26.98
C ALA A 375 -0.56 23.91 -27.29
N THR A 376 -1.14 24.94 -27.92
CA THR A 376 -2.59 25.05 -28.13
C THR A 376 -3.14 24.09 -29.19
N ASP A 377 -2.28 23.51 -30.02
CA ASP A 377 -2.58 22.54 -31.07
C ASP A 377 -2.25 21.09 -30.65
N PHE A 378 -2.02 20.85 -29.36
CA PHE A 378 -1.60 19.54 -28.87
C PHE A 378 -2.77 18.54 -28.78
N VAL A 379 -3.04 17.86 -29.89
CA VAL A 379 -4.13 16.87 -30.05
C VAL A 379 -4.22 15.86 -28.91
N ALA A 380 -3.08 15.24 -28.53
CA ALA A 380 -3.05 14.24 -27.47
C ALA A 380 -3.52 14.79 -26.12
N ALA A 381 -3.21 16.06 -25.80
CA ALA A 381 -3.64 16.69 -24.56
C ALA A 381 -5.15 16.96 -24.54
N TYR A 382 -5.75 17.30 -25.68
CA TYR A 382 -7.22 17.38 -25.80
C TYR A 382 -7.87 16.00 -25.61
N VAL A 383 -7.37 14.95 -26.27
CA VAL A 383 -7.91 13.59 -26.09
C VAL A 383 -7.79 13.13 -24.63
N ASN A 384 -6.62 13.29 -24.01
CA ASN A 384 -6.39 12.91 -22.61
C ASN A 384 -7.26 13.70 -21.63
N ARG A 385 -7.45 15.01 -21.87
CA ARG A 385 -8.33 15.83 -21.04
C ARG A 385 -9.80 15.43 -21.22
N GLY A 386 -10.19 15.08 -22.43
CA GLY A 386 -11.49 14.49 -22.74
C GLY A 386 -11.74 13.22 -21.93
N ILE A 387 -10.76 12.29 -21.89
CA ILE A 387 -10.86 11.04 -21.11
C ILE A 387 -11.02 11.34 -19.63
N ALA A 388 -10.24 12.30 -19.12
CA ALA A 388 -10.33 12.72 -17.73
C ALA A 388 -11.71 13.31 -17.39
N TYR A 389 -12.27 14.14 -18.26
CA TYR A 389 -13.62 14.67 -18.08
C TYR A 389 -14.70 13.60 -18.16
N THR A 390 -14.58 12.61 -19.06
CA THR A 390 -15.50 11.45 -19.08
C THR A 390 -15.44 10.69 -17.75
N GLY A 391 -14.24 10.47 -17.19
CA GLY A 391 -14.06 9.86 -15.87
C GLY A 391 -14.67 10.65 -14.72
N LEU A 392 -14.66 11.99 -14.82
CA LEU A 392 -15.34 12.91 -13.89
C LEU A 392 -16.84 13.08 -14.16
N ARG A 393 -17.39 12.38 -15.18
CA ARG A 393 -18.77 12.50 -15.66
C ARG A 393 -19.15 13.88 -16.19
N ASP A 394 -18.16 14.68 -16.58
CA ASP A 394 -18.39 15.94 -17.28
C ASP A 394 -18.38 15.73 -18.80
N TYR A 395 -19.46 15.12 -19.28
CA TYR A 395 -19.56 14.70 -20.68
C TYR A 395 -19.60 15.89 -21.65
N ALA A 396 -20.10 17.04 -21.21
CA ALA A 396 -20.14 18.25 -22.03
C ALA A 396 -18.73 18.75 -22.36
N ARG A 397 -17.85 18.86 -21.36
CA ARG A 397 -16.45 19.25 -21.57
C ARG A 397 -15.65 18.16 -22.29
N ALA A 398 -15.90 16.89 -21.98
CA ALA A 398 -15.26 15.78 -22.68
C ALA A 398 -15.55 15.82 -24.19
N ARG A 399 -16.82 15.95 -24.58
CA ARG A 399 -17.24 16.07 -25.98
C ARG A 399 -16.60 17.26 -26.69
N ALA A 400 -16.51 18.41 -26.02
CA ALA A 400 -15.88 19.60 -26.57
C ALA A 400 -14.38 19.37 -26.85
N ASP A 401 -13.65 18.76 -25.92
CA ASP A 401 -12.23 18.44 -26.10
C ASP A 401 -12.00 17.42 -27.21
N TYR A 402 -12.80 16.35 -27.30
CA TYR A 402 -12.66 15.40 -28.41
C TYR A 402 -12.99 16.03 -29.77
N SER A 403 -14.00 16.90 -29.82
CA SER A 403 -14.33 17.63 -31.06
C SER A 403 -13.19 18.56 -31.46
N LYS A 404 -12.54 19.21 -30.48
CA LYS A 404 -11.37 20.02 -30.76
C LYS A 404 -10.17 19.20 -31.23
N ALA A 405 -9.95 18.01 -30.67
CA ALA A 405 -8.95 17.08 -31.15
C ALA A 405 -9.21 16.67 -32.61
N LEU A 406 -10.46 16.40 -32.98
CA LEU A 406 -10.87 16.03 -34.34
C LEU A 406 -10.85 17.20 -35.33
N GLU A 407 -11.01 18.43 -34.88
CA GLU A 407 -10.77 19.62 -35.72
C GLU A 407 -9.27 19.75 -36.10
N LEU A 408 -8.37 19.36 -35.19
CA LEU A 408 -6.92 19.45 -35.37
C LEU A 408 -6.35 18.22 -36.10
N ASP A 409 -6.92 17.04 -35.84
CA ASP A 409 -6.54 15.75 -36.42
C ASP A 409 -7.81 14.96 -36.78
N PRO A 410 -8.35 15.15 -38.00
CA PRO A 410 -9.57 14.49 -38.45
C PRO A 410 -9.46 12.97 -38.56
N ASP A 411 -8.25 12.40 -38.59
CA ASP A 411 -8.02 10.95 -38.74
C ASP A 411 -7.79 10.26 -37.38
N ASN A 412 -8.08 10.94 -36.27
CA ASN A 412 -7.83 10.42 -34.93
C ASN A 412 -8.87 9.37 -34.49
N VAL A 413 -8.55 8.09 -34.73
CA VAL A 413 -9.37 6.92 -34.34
C VAL A 413 -9.81 6.98 -32.87
N TYR A 414 -8.90 7.32 -31.96
CA TYR A 414 -9.17 7.31 -30.52
C TYR A 414 -10.07 8.46 -30.08
N ALA A 415 -9.97 9.63 -30.71
CA ALA A 415 -10.84 10.75 -30.43
C ALA A 415 -12.29 10.44 -30.84
N TYR A 416 -12.50 9.85 -32.02
CA TYR A 416 -13.81 9.34 -32.43
C TYR A 416 -14.34 8.30 -31.45
N PHE A 417 -13.56 7.26 -31.16
CA PHE A 417 -14.01 6.19 -30.25
C PHE A 417 -14.37 6.70 -28.85
N ASN A 418 -13.55 7.56 -28.25
CA ASN A 418 -13.81 8.08 -26.91
C ASN A 418 -14.95 9.11 -26.87
N ARG A 419 -15.16 9.87 -27.96
CA ARG A 419 -16.33 10.73 -28.11
C ARG A 419 -17.61 9.90 -28.28
N GLY A 420 -17.55 8.81 -29.06
CA GLY A 420 -18.62 7.81 -29.15
C GLY A 420 -18.99 7.22 -27.79
N ASN A 421 -18.00 6.82 -26.98
CA ASN A 421 -18.23 6.35 -25.60
C ASN A 421 -18.92 7.42 -24.75
N THR A 422 -18.51 8.69 -24.91
CA THR A 422 -19.11 9.82 -24.18
C THR A 422 -20.56 10.05 -24.61
N TYR A 423 -20.90 9.89 -25.88
CA TYR A 423 -22.28 9.97 -26.37
C TYR A 423 -23.17 8.86 -25.81
N ILE A 424 -22.65 7.63 -25.68
CA ILE A 424 -23.37 6.53 -25.00
C ILE A 424 -23.72 6.90 -23.57
N TRP A 425 -22.79 7.47 -22.81
CA TRP A 425 -23.06 7.93 -21.44
C TRP A 425 -24.11 9.05 -21.35
N MET A 426 -24.30 9.79 -22.45
CA MET A 426 -25.34 10.82 -22.58
C MET A 426 -26.67 10.27 -23.11
N GLY A 427 -26.74 8.99 -23.51
CA GLY A 427 -27.89 8.36 -24.16
C GLY A 427 -28.07 8.74 -25.64
N SER A 428 -27.03 9.31 -26.27
CA SER A 428 -27.03 9.79 -27.66
C SER A 428 -26.50 8.70 -28.60
N ASN A 429 -27.29 7.64 -28.79
CA ASN A 429 -26.83 6.41 -29.45
C ASN A 429 -26.55 6.58 -30.94
N GLU A 430 -27.29 7.45 -31.64
CA GLU A 430 -27.08 7.69 -33.08
C GLU A 430 -25.73 8.38 -33.34
N GLU A 431 -25.41 9.40 -32.54
CA GLU A 431 -24.12 10.09 -32.61
C GLU A 431 -22.96 9.17 -32.24
N ALA A 432 -23.14 8.31 -31.23
CA ALA A 432 -22.16 7.30 -30.87
C ALA A 432 -21.87 6.33 -32.02
N ILE A 433 -22.92 5.82 -32.67
CA ILE A 433 -22.78 4.95 -33.85
C ILE A 433 -22.03 5.67 -34.98
N GLY A 434 -22.35 6.95 -35.21
CA GLY A 434 -21.64 7.79 -36.20
C GLY A 434 -20.13 7.86 -35.92
N ASP A 435 -19.75 8.13 -34.67
CA ASP A 435 -18.34 8.20 -34.26
C ASP A 435 -17.64 6.83 -34.33
N TYR A 436 -18.30 5.74 -33.92
CA TYR A 436 -17.72 4.39 -34.07
C TYR A 436 -17.57 3.99 -35.54
N ASN A 437 -18.48 4.41 -36.43
CA ASN A 437 -18.34 4.19 -37.86
C ASN A 437 -17.08 4.85 -38.40
N GLN A 438 -16.78 6.09 -37.99
CA GLN A 438 -15.55 6.78 -38.38
C GLN A 438 -14.31 6.08 -37.81
N ALA A 439 -14.33 5.71 -36.52
CA ALA A 439 -13.22 4.97 -35.91
C ALA A 439 -12.92 3.65 -36.64
N ILE A 440 -13.95 2.90 -37.03
CA ILE A 440 -13.82 1.63 -37.78
C ILE A 440 -13.40 1.86 -39.23
N ALA A 441 -13.84 2.95 -39.87
CA ALA A 441 -13.40 3.29 -41.23
C ALA A 441 -11.90 3.61 -41.28
N LEU A 442 -11.40 4.29 -40.24
CA LEU A 442 -9.99 4.65 -40.09
C LEU A 442 -9.12 3.47 -39.61
N ASP A 443 -9.64 2.63 -38.71
CA ASP A 443 -9.00 1.40 -38.25
C ASP A 443 -9.98 0.21 -38.26
N PRO A 444 -10.03 -0.55 -39.37
CA PRO A 444 -10.93 -1.70 -39.50
C PRO A 444 -10.63 -2.87 -38.56
N GLU A 445 -9.48 -2.87 -37.88
CA GLU A 445 -9.08 -3.90 -36.90
C GLU A 445 -9.37 -3.48 -35.46
N PHE A 446 -9.96 -2.30 -35.23
CA PHE A 446 -10.22 -1.79 -33.89
C PHE A 446 -11.39 -2.48 -33.19
N VAL A 447 -11.11 -3.64 -32.58
CA VAL A 447 -12.08 -4.55 -31.94
C VAL A 447 -13.04 -3.84 -30.98
N ALA A 448 -12.53 -2.94 -30.14
CA ALA A 448 -13.34 -2.25 -29.13
C ALA A 448 -14.44 -1.38 -29.76
N ALA A 449 -14.17 -0.77 -30.92
CA ALA A 449 -15.16 0.04 -31.63
C ALA A 449 -16.33 -0.82 -32.15
N TYR A 450 -16.07 -2.04 -32.64
CA TYR A 450 -17.15 -2.96 -33.01
C TYR A 450 -17.98 -3.37 -31.81
N VAL A 451 -17.37 -3.72 -30.67
CA VAL A 451 -18.13 -4.10 -29.47
C VAL A 451 -19.00 -2.94 -28.98
N ASN A 452 -18.45 -1.73 -28.88
CA ASN A 452 -19.22 -0.58 -28.37
C ASN A 452 -20.28 -0.09 -29.36
N ARG A 453 -20.04 -0.20 -30.67
CA ARG A 453 -21.07 0.04 -31.69
C ARG A 453 -22.16 -1.02 -31.64
N GLY A 454 -21.81 -2.28 -31.41
CA GLY A 454 -22.76 -3.36 -31.21
C GLY A 454 -23.67 -3.13 -29.99
N VAL A 455 -23.10 -2.65 -28.88
CA VAL A 455 -23.87 -2.23 -27.70
C VAL A 455 -24.83 -1.08 -28.05
N ALA A 456 -24.34 -0.03 -28.73
CA ALA A 456 -25.16 1.10 -29.17
C ALA A 456 -26.33 0.67 -30.09
N TYR A 457 -26.07 -0.25 -31.02
CA TYR A 457 -27.09 -0.86 -31.85
C TYR A 457 -28.11 -1.65 -31.02
N SER A 458 -27.66 -2.42 -30.03
CA SER A 458 -28.53 -3.19 -29.15
C SER A 458 -29.47 -2.29 -28.33
N GLU A 459 -28.95 -1.21 -27.75
CA GLU A 459 -29.75 -0.22 -27.02
C GLU A 459 -30.76 0.49 -27.92
N SER A 460 -30.39 0.70 -29.19
CA SER A 460 -31.27 1.24 -30.22
C SER A 460 -32.19 0.17 -30.86
N LYS A 461 -32.23 -1.04 -30.30
CA LYS A 461 -33.02 -2.20 -30.77
C LYS A 461 -32.68 -2.69 -32.19
N ASN A 462 -31.52 -2.30 -32.72
CA ASN A 462 -30.97 -2.73 -34.00
C ASN A 462 -30.16 -4.03 -33.85
N TYR A 463 -30.80 -5.05 -33.30
CA TYR A 463 -30.14 -6.27 -32.81
C TYR A 463 -29.40 -7.07 -33.90
N LYS A 464 -29.88 -7.04 -35.15
CA LYS A 464 -29.20 -7.71 -36.28
C LYS A 464 -27.82 -7.10 -36.53
N LEU A 465 -27.71 -5.77 -36.46
CA LEU A 465 -26.44 -5.06 -36.63
C LEU A 465 -25.53 -5.29 -35.43
N ALA A 466 -26.09 -5.33 -34.21
CA ALA A 466 -25.33 -5.67 -33.00
C ALA A 466 -24.66 -7.05 -33.09
N LEU A 467 -25.40 -8.08 -33.55
CA LEU A 467 -24.84 -9.42 -33.75
C LEU A 467 -23.72 -9.45 -34.78
N VAL A 468 -23.86 -8.71 -35.89
CA VAL A 468 -22.81 -8.58 -36.92
C VAL A 468 -21.53 -8.03 -36.30
N ASP A 469 -21.65 -6.97 -35.50
CA ASP A 469 -20.50 -6.32 -34.86
C ASP A 469 -19.84 -7.20 -33.79
N PHE A 470 -20.61 -7.90 -32.95
CA PHE A 470 -20.03 -8.85 -31.98
C PHE A 470 -19.32 -10.01 -32.68
N ASN A 471 -19.90 -10.54 -33.76
CA ASN A 471 -19.25 -11.59 -34.56
C ASN A 471 -17.95 -11.09 -35.20
N LYS A 472 -17.95 -9.86 -35.73
CA LYS A 472 -16.76 -9.25 -36.30
C LYS A 472 -15.67 -9.03 -35.25
N ALA A 473 -16.03 -8.57 -34.04
CA ALA A 473 -15.10 -8.41 -32.93
C ALA A 473 -14.46 -9.74 -32.52
N ILE A 474 -15.24 -10.82 -32.42
CA ILE A 474 -14.74 -12.17 -32.10
C ILE A 474 -13.82 -12.70 -33.21
N ALA A 475 -14.17 -12.46 -34.47
CA ALA A 475 -13.34 -12.88 -35.61
C ALA A 475 -11.99 -12.15 -35.65
N LEU A 476 -11.94 -10.88 -35.23
CA LEU A 476 -10.72 -10.08 -35.14
C LEU A 476 -9.88 -10.46 -33.90
N ASN A 477 -10.51 -10.69 -32.76
CA ASN A 477 -9.84 -11.12 -31.53
C ASN A 477 -10.69 -12.14 -30.75
N LYS A 478 -10.31 -13.41 -30.87
CA LYS A 478 -10.97 -14.55 -30.23
C LYS A 478 -10.87 -14.55 -28.70
N ASP A 479 -10.01 -13.72 -28.11
CA ASP A 479 -9.77 -13.64 -26.65
C ASP A 479 -10.43 -12.38 -26.05
N TYR A 480 -11.17 -11.59 -26.86
CA TYR A 480 -11.86 -10.38 -26.38
C TYR A 480 -13.16 -10.71 -25.63
N VAL A 481 -13.04 -10.89 -24.32
CA VAL A 481 -14.10 -11.34 -23.40
C VAL A 481 -15.44 -10.61 -23.58
N TYR A 482 -15.42 -9.28 -23.72
CA TYR A 482 -16.64 -8.47 -23.80
C TYR A 482 -17.46 -8.73 -25.07
N ALA A 483 -16.85 -9.20 -26.16
CA ALA A 483 -17.59 -9.52 -27.38
C ALA A 483 -18.49 -10.76 -27.16
N TYR A 484 -17.97 -11.80 -26.51
CA TYR A 484 -18.76 -12.98 -26.13
C TYR A 484 -19.82 -12.64 -25.10
N TYR A 485 -19.47 -11.87 -24.06
CA TYR A 485 -20.42 -11.50 -23.00
C TYR A 485 -21.62 -10.71 -23.55
N ASN A 486 -21.37 -9.71 -24.40
CA ASN A 486 -22.46 -8.91 -24.97
C ASN A 486 -23.28 -9.69 -26.00
N ARG A 487 -22.66 -10.59 -26.78
CA ARG A 487 -23.38 -11.49 -27.69
C ARG A 487 -24.26 -12.48 -26.92
N ALA A 488 -23.77 -13.05 -25.83
CA ALA A 488 -24.52 -13.93 -24.94
C ALA A 488 -25.73 -13.25 -24.31
N ASN A 489 -25.56 -12.01 -23.81
CA ASN A 489 -26.66 -11.21 -23.26
C ASN A 489 -27.76 -11.01 -24.29
N LEU A 490 -27.38 -10.68 -25.53
CA LEU A 490 -28.31 -10.48 -26.63
C LEU A 490 -29.02 -11.78 -27.03
N GLN A 491 -28.29 -12.90 -27.12
CA GLN A 491 -28.86 -14.23 -27.40
C GLN A 491 -29.86 -14.65 -26.31
N ARG A 492 -29.56 -14.40 -25.04
CA ARG A 492 -30.44 -14.67 -23.90
C ARG A 492 -31.72 -13.84 -23.97
N GLU A 493 -31.64 -12.56 -24.35
CA GLU A 493 -32.82 -11.71 -24.59
C GLU A 493 -33.76 -12.32 -25.65
N PHE A 494 -33.19 -12.98 -26.67
CA PHE A 494 -33.92 -13.73 -27.68
C PHE A 494 -34.23 -15.19 -27.33
N ARG A 495 -34.01 -15.60 -26.08
CA ARG A 495 -34.26 -16.98 -25.59
C ARG A 495 -33.45 -18.06 -26.32
N GLN A 496 -32.31 -17.69 -26.92
CA GLN A 496 -31.34 -18.62 -27.49
C GLN A 496 -30.38 -19.08 -26.39
N TYR A 497 -30.92 -19.78 -25.40
CA TYR A 497 -30.23 -20.06 -24.14
C TYR A 497 -29.00 -20.95 -24.34
N GLU A 498 -29.05 -21.94 -25.22
CA GLU A 498 -27.92 -22.83 -25.50
C GLU A 498 -26.74 -22.08 -26.13
N ALA A 499 -27.01 -21.13 -27.03
CA ALA A 499 -25.99 -20.27 -27.63
C ALA A 499 -25.39 -19.33 -26.58
N ALA A 500 -26.24 -18.74 -25.73
CA ALA A 500 -25.80 -17.87 -24.64
C ALA A 500 -24.92 -18.63 -23.63
N ILE A 501 -25.28 -19.87 -23.29
CA ILE A 501 -24.50 -20.74 -22.41
C ILE A 501 -23.09 -20.96 -22.97
N ALA A 502 -22.97 -21.26 -24.27
CA ALA A 502 -21.68 -21.47 -24.91
C ALA A 502 -20.80 -20.21 -24.83
N ASP A 503 -21.36 -19.03 -25.12
CA ASP A 503 -20.63 -17.77 -25.06
C ASP A 503 -20.27 -17.34 -23.63
N TYR A 504 -21.16 -17.51 -22.65
CA TYR A 504 -20.81 -17.29 -21.25
C TYR A 504 -19.75 -18.29 -20.76
N GLY A 505 -19.80 -19.53 -21.25
CA GLY A 505 -18.75 -20.52 -21.02
C GLY A 505 -17.39 -20.03 -21.53
N LYS A 506 -17.36 -19.42 -22.72
CA LYS A 506 -16.13 -18.81 -23.25
C LYS A 506 -15.65 -17.62 -22.42
N VAL A 507 -16.57 -16.78 -21.92
CA VAL A 507 -16.25 -15.70 -20.98
C VAL A 507 -15.57 -16.24 -19.72
N ILE A 508 -16.10 -17.32 -19.15
CA ILE A 508 -15.56 -17.97 -17.94
C ILE A 508 -14.21 -18.62 -18.21
N GLU A 509 -14.00 -19.23 -19.38
CA GLU A 509 -12.70 -19.80 -19.78
C GLU A 509 -11.62 -18.70 -19.84
N LEU A 510 -11.96 -17.55 -20.42
CA LEU A 510 -11.03 -16.42 -20.57
C LEU A 510 -10.88 -15.59 -19.28
N ASN A 511 -11.91 -15.55 -18.43
CA ASN A 511 -11.93 -14.85 -17.15
C ASN A 511 -12.72 -15.63 -16.08
N PRO A 512 -12.05 -16.54 -15.34
CA PRO A 512 -12.68 -17.41 -14.34
C PRO A 512 -13.27 -16.70 -13.12
N GLU A 513 -13.01 -15.40 -12.95
CA GLU A 513 -13.51 -14.61 -11.82
C GLU A 513 -14.67 -13.68 -12.23
N HIS A 514 -15.27 -13.85 -13.41
CA HIS A 514 -16.34 -12.98 -13.91
C HIS A 514 -17.73 -13.36 -13.33
N PRO A 515 -18.24 -12.68 -12.28
CA PRO A 515 -19.42 -13.14 -11.53
C PRO A 515 -20.71 -13.12 -12.38
N HIS A 516 -20.90 -12.09 -13.21
CA HIS A 516 -22.09 -11.98 -14.05
C HIS A 516 -22.14 -13.01 -15.18
N ALA A 517 -21.00 -13.63 -15.53
CA ALA A 517 -20.99 -14.68 -16.55
C ALA A 517 -21.54 -15.98 -15.95
N TYR A 518 -21.15 -16.32 -14.72
CA TYR A 518 -21.75 -17.42 -13.97
C TYR A 518 -23.23 -17.18 -13.71
N GLU A 519 -23.62 -15.96 -13.30
CA GLU A 519 -25.02 -15.59 -13.05
C GLU A 519 -25.87 -15.80 -14.30
N ASN A 520 -25.47 -15.17 -15.40
CA ASN A 520 -26.27 -15.22 -16.62
C ASN A 520 -26.22 -16.60 -17.31
N ARG A 521 -25.14 -17.39 -17.12
CA ARG A 521 -25.06 -18.77 -17.59
C ARG A 521 -25.95 -19.69 -16.76
N GLY A 522 -25.95 -19.54 -15.44
CA GLY A 522 -26.87 -20.24 -14.53
C GLY A 522 -28.34 -19.96 -14.86
N ASP A 523 -28.68 -18.69 -15.10
CA ASP A 523 -30.03 -18.31 -15.53
C ASP A 523 -30.44 -18.95 -16.87
N SER A 524 -29.46 -19.09 -17.77
CA SER A 524 -29.70 -19.71 -19.08
C SER A 524 -29.86 -21.23 -18.95
N TYR A 525 -29.08 -21.89 -18.07
CA TYR A 525 -29.25 -23.32 -17.73
C TYR A 525 -30.62 -23.59 -17.09
N ALA A 526 -31.03 -22.75 -16.14
CA ALA A 526 -32.36 -22.85 -15.51
C ALA A 526 -33.49 -22.69 -16.53
N ALA A 527 -33.32 -21.79 -17.52
CA ALA A 527 -34.31 -21.56 -18.56
C ALA A 527 -34.50 -22.75 -19.53
N ILE A 528 -33.49 -23.62 -19.67
CA ILE A 528 -33.57 -24.87 -20.47
C ILE A 528 -33.88 -26.11 -19.62
N GLY A 529 -34.03 -25.95 -18.30
CA GLY A 529 -34.32 -27.04 -17.36
C GLY A 529 -33.10 -27.86 -16.90
N ASP A 530 -31.89 -27.35 -17.11
CA ASP A 530 -30.65 -27.97 -16.60
C ASP A 530 -30.35 -27.44 -15.19
N GLU A 531 -31.07 -27.99 -14.21
CA GLU A 531 -31.01 -27.54 -12.82
C GLU A 531 -29.66 -27.83 -12.14
N ASP A 532 -28.96 -28.88 -12.58
CA ASP A 532 -27.66 -29.28 -12.03
C ASP A 532 -26.59 -28.22 -12.35
N HIS A 533 -26.42 -27.88 -13.63
CA HIS A 533 -25.43 -26.88 -14.03
C HIS A 533 -25.81 -25.46 -13.58
N ALA A 534 -27.11 -25.14 -13.51
CA ALA A 534 -27.58 -23.88 -12.92
C ALA A 534 -27.17 -23.80 -11.44
N THR A 535 -27.38 -24.86 -10.67
CA THR A 535 -27.00 -24.93 -9.25
C THR A 535 -25.50 -24.84 -9.07
N ASP A 536 -24.70 -25.47 -9.92
CA ASP A 536 -23.24 -25.37 -9.90
C ASP A 536 -22.75 -23.94 -10.12
N ASP A 537 -23.30 -23.24 -11.12
CA ASP A 537 -22.97 -21.84 -11.42
C ASP A 537 -23.40 -20.91 -10.28
N TYR A 538 -24.60 -21.08 -9.73
CA TYR A 538 -25.06 -20.32 -8.56
C TYR A 538 -24.23 -20.63 -7.30
N THR A 539 -23.81 -21.87 -7.12
CA THR A 539 -22.94 -22.27 -6.01
C THR A 539 -21.56 -21.65 -6.18
N ARG A 540 -21.05 -21.54 -7.41
CA ARG A 540 -19.81 -20.85 -7.71
C ARG A 540 -19.90 -19.37 -7.34
N ILE A 541 -21.00 -18.71 -7.67
CA ILE A 541 -21.27 -17.33 -7.25
C ILE A 541 -21.38 -17.25 -5.72
N MET A 542 -22.08 -18.17 -5.06
CA MET A 542 -22.21 -18.21 -3.60
C MET A 542 -20.90 -18.56 -2.90
N SER A 543 -19.98 -19.29 -3.53
CA SER A 543 -18.62 -19.48 -3.02
C SER A 543 -17.79 -18.20 -3.15
N GLN A 544 -18.06 -17.39 -4.18
CA GLN A 544 -17.50 -16.05 -4.37
C GLN A 544 -18.19 -15.00 -3.45
N ILE A 545 -19.47 -15.19 -3.07
CA ILE A 545 -20.30 -14.30 -2.22
C ILE A 545 -20.30 -14.69 -0.74
N SER A 546 -20.11 -15.95 -0.33
CA SER A 546 -19.98 -16.37 1.09
C SER A 546 -18.69 -15.87 1.72
N THR A 547 -17.80 -15.42 0.87
CA THR A 547 -16.65 -14.59 1.21
C THR A 547 -16.98 -13.09 1.25
N ILE A 548 -18.24 -12.70 1.14
CA ILE A 548 -18.77 -11.33 1.19
C ILE A 548 -19.96 -11.32 2.19
N HIS A 549 -19.75 -10.99 3.48
CA HIS A 549 -20.83 -10.72 4.45
C HIS A 549 -22.01 -9.81 3.94
N PRO A 550 -23.22 -9.99 4.50
CA PRO A 550 -24.49 -9.56 3.88
C PRO A 550 -24.91 -8.11 4.24
N LYS A 551 -24.16 -7.09 3.82
CA LYS A 551 -24.58 -5.67 3.99
C LYS A 551 -24.68 -4.84 2.71
N ARG A 552 -24.55 -5.42 1.53
CA ARG A 552 -24.68 -4.69 0.26
C ARG A 552 -25.57 -5.42 -0.74
N LEU A 553 -26.85 -5.49 -0.41
CA LEU A 553 -27.90 -5.66 -1.42
C LEU A 553 -28.69 -4.35 -1.46
N SER A 554 -28.28 -3.46 -2.35
CA SER A 554 -29.14 -2.39 -2.87
C SER A 554 -28.90 -2.26 -4.38
N VAL A 555 -29.80 -2.92 -5.10
CA VAL A 555 -30.31 -2.65 -6.46
C VAL A 555 -29.78 -1.38 -7.15
N ALA A 556 -29.12 -1.53 -8.30
CA ALA A 556 -29.55 -1.02 -9.63
C ALA A 556 -28.39 -0.67 -10.60
N HIS A 557 -28.31 -1.45 -11.69
CA HIS A 557 -28.15 -1.07 -13.10
C HIS A 557 -27.12 -0.01 -13.54
N SER A 558 -26.20 -0.38 -14.44
CA SER A 558 -26.36 -0.22 -15.90
C SER A 558 -25.01 -0.41 -16.62
N MET A 559 -25.14 -0.75 -17.90
CA MET A 559 -24.12 -1.12 -18.87
C MET A 559 -23.02 -0.07 -19.08
N ILE A 560 -21.97 -0.53 -19.77
CA ILE A 560 -20.78 0.18 -20.28
C ILE A 560 -19.72 0.46 -19.22
N MET A 561 -18.65 -0.32 -19.23
CA MET A 561 -17.30 0.24 -19.12
C MET A 561 -16.47 -0.52 -20.14
N PRO A 562 -15.86 0.19 -21.09
CA PRO A 562 -14.41 0.09 -21.11
C PRO A 562 -13.76 1.46 -21.26
N ALA A 563 -13.06 1.89 -20.22
CA ALA A 563 -11.71 2.44 -20.41
C ALA A 563 -10.77 1.25 -20.12
N MET A 564 -9.77 0.87 -20.90
CA MET A 564 -8.90 1.59 -21.82
C MET A 564 -8.49 0.65 -22.99
N PRO A 565 -7.76 1.16 -24.00
CA PRO A 565 -6.34 0.82 -23.94
C PRO A 565 -5.47 2.07 -24.03
N LEU A 566 -4.54 2.15 -23.09
CA LEU A 566 -3.48 3.13 -23.07
C LEU A 566 -2.23 2.39 -23.55
N ASN A 567 -1.85 2.58 -24.82
CA ASN A 567 -0.56 2.12 -25.33
C ASN A 567 0.26 3.33 -25.78
N PHE A 568 1.28 3.62 -24.98
CA PHE A 568 2.36 4.57 -25.26
C PHE A 568 3.41 3.95 -26.20
N LEU A 569 4.10 4.84 -26.95
CA LEU A 569 5.38 4.61 -27.61
C LEU A 569 5.43 3.47 -28.64
N LYS A 570 5.08 3.80 -29.90
CA LYS A 570 5.91 3.63 -31.10
C LYS A 570 5.04 3.67 -32.36
N ARG A 571 5.07 4.80 -33.08
CA ARG A 571 5.20 4.77 -34.55
C ARG A 571 6.42 5.65 -34.86
N LYS A 572 7.46 4.95 -35.31
CA LYS A 572 8.82 5.36 -35.74
C LYS A 572 9.31 6.76 -35.41
#